data_AF-A0A388Q3G7-F1
#
_entry.id   AF-A0A388Q3G7-F1
#
_cell.length_a   1.000
_cell.length_b   1.000
_cell.length_c   1.000
_cell.angle_alpha   90.00
_cell.angle_beta   90.00
_cell.angle_gamma   90.00
#
_symmetry.space_group_name_H-M   'P 1'
#
loop_
_entity.id
_entity.type
_entity.pdbx_description
1 polymer ?
#
loop_
_entity_poly.entity_id
_entity_poly.type
_entity_poly.pdbx_seq_one_letter_code
_entity_poly.pdbx_strand_id
1 'polypeptide(L)'
;MKQVKVIFSTVCMFVLLATGIVFNACVKDPCADISCKNNGVCRDGRCKCPVGFEGPYCDTKMYEKFIGTWQGTYRCNGAVPDDRMVIIAPGVQANAISLYNIFTQNDAISATVDGDKISIAEQTINNTVYKGNGYVEGIYITLFVEQKDNMTGNYSNCVLNATKFVQH
;
A
#
# COMPACT_ATOMS: atom_id res chain seq x y z
N MET A 1 -29.89 55.74 -39.36
CA MET A 1 -28.73 55.71 -38.43
C MET A 1 -29.04 55.10 -37.05
N LYS A 2 -30.18 55.39 -36.39
CA LYS A 2 -30.53 54.83 -35.06
C LYS A 2 -30.71 53.30 -35.06
N GLN A 3 -31.43 52.74 -36.04
CA GLN A 3 -31.67 51.30 -36.13
C GLN A 3 -30.38 50.48 -36.35
N VAL A 4 -29.41 51.01 -37.10
CA VAL A 4 -28.11 50.35 -37.34
C VAL A 4 -27.25 50.30 -36.07
N LYS A 5 -27.28 51.36 -35.23
CA LYS A 5 -26.58 51.36 -33.93
C LYS A 5 -27.18 50.35 -32.95
N VAL A 6 -28.51 50.19 -32.95
CA VAL A 6 -29.20 49.21 -32.09
C VAL A 6 -28.86 47.78 -32.51
N ILE A 7 -28.87 47.49 -33.81
CA ILE A 7 -28.50 46.16 -34.36
C ILE A 7 -27.04 45.83 -34.05
N PHE A 8 -26.12 46.79 -34.19
CA PHE A 8 -24.70 46.57 -33.89
C PHE A 8 -24.48 46.29 -32.39
N SER A 9 -25.19 47.01 -31.52
CA SER A 9 -25.13 46.82 -30.06
C SER A 9 -25.65 45.45 -29.63
N THR A 10 -26.78 45.00 -30.17
CA THR A 10 -27.35 43.68 -29.84
C THR A 10 -26.51 42.52 -30.37
N VAL A 11 -25.92 42.66 -31.55
CA VAL A 11 -24.98 41.66 -32.11
C VAL A 11 -23.72 41.57 -31.24
N CYS A 12 -23.11 42.68 -30.84
CA CYS A 12 -21.95 42.67 -29.94
C CYS A 12 -22.28 42.01 -28.58
N MET A 13 -23.46 42.29 -28.02
CA MET A 13 -23.86 41.69 -26.74
C MET A 13 -24.08 40.18 -26.85
N PHE A 14 -24.62 39.71 -27.97
CA PHE A 14 -24.79 38.28 -28.24
C PHE A 14 -23.45 37.57 -28.44
N VAL A 15 -22.49 38.20 -29.12
CA VAL A 15 -21.12 37.65 -29.31
C VAL A 15 -20.34 37.59 -28.00
N LEU A 16 -20.46 38.59 -27.12
CA LEU A 16 -19.83 38.59 -25.79
C LEU A 16 -20.41 37.49 -24.88
N LEU A 17 -21.73 37.28 -24.90
CA LEU A 17 -22.37 36.19 -24.15
C LEU A 17 -22.00 34.82 -24.73
N ALA A 18 -22.00 34.68 -26.05
CA ALA A 18 -21.63 33.42 -26.71
C ALA A 18 -20.17 33.04 -26.40
N THR A 19 -19.23 33.98 -26.53
CA THR A 19 -17.80 33.73 -26.23
C THR A 19 -17.57 33.35 -24.78
N GLY A 20 -18.23 34.00 -23.80
CA GLY A 20 -18.16 33.62 -22.38
C GLY A 20 -18.63 32.18 -22.10
N ILE A 21 -19.59 31.66 -22.87
CA ILE A 21 -20.06 30.27 -22.75
C ILE A 21 -19.03 29.30 -23.36
N VAL A 22 -18.41 29.63 -24.50
CA VAL A 22 -17.42 28.73 -25.14
C VAL A 22 -16.12 28.61 -24.34
N PHE A 23 -15.70 29.67 -23.62
CA PHE A 23 -14.50 29.60 -22.77
C PHE A 23 -14.61 28.57 -21.64
N ASN A 24 -15.81 28.32 -21.12
CA ASN A 24 -16.02 27.31 -20.08
C ASN A 24 -16.13 25.88 -20.62
N ALA A 25 -16.25 25.69 -21.95
CA ALA A 25 -16.40 24.38 -22.56
C ALA A 25 -15.07 23.65 -22.82
N CYS A 26 -13.93 24.34 -22.69
CA CYS A 26 -12.60 23.75 -22.85
C CYS A 26 -12.02 23.30 -21.50
N VAL A 27 -12.71 22.38 -20.82
CA VAL A 27 -12.11 21.63 -19.70
C VAL A 27 -11.53 20.36 -20.30
N LYS A 28 -10.21 20.31 -20.50
CA LYS A 28 -9.52 19.08 -20.91
C LYS A 28 -9.77 18.02 -19.83
N ASP A 29 -10.33 16.87 -20.20
CA ASP A 29 -10.50 15.75 -19.29
C ASP A 29 -9.11 15.33 -18.78
N PRO A 30 -8.82 15.49 -17.48
CA PRO A 30 -7.51 15.17 -16.93
C PRO A 30 -7.23 13.66 -16.98
N CYS A 31 -8.25 12.82 -17.23
CA CYS A 31 -8.15 11.37 -17.35
C CYS A 31 -8.08 10.85 -18.79
N ALA A 32 -8.15 11.72 -19.81
CA ALA A 32 -8.18 11.30 -21.21
C ALA A 32 -6.97 10.44 -21.63
N ASP A 33 -5.80 10.74 -21.07
CA ASP A 33 -4.52 10.09 -21.41
C ASP A 33 -4.06 9.09 -20.32
N ILE A 34 -4.89 8.79 -19.33
CA ILE A 34 -4.51 7.98 -18.15
C ILE A 34 -5.22 6.62 -18.16
N SER A 35 -4.44 5.54 -18.24
CA SER A 35 -4.93 4.16 -18.11
C SER A 35 -4.58 3.59 -16.74
N CYS A 36 -5.55 3.55 -15.84
CA CYS A 36 -5.42 2.86 -14.56
C CYS A 36 -5.56 1.34 -14.72
N LYS A 37 -4.65 0.58 -14.11
CA LYS A 37 -4.65 -0.89 -14.13
C LYS A 37 -5.39 -1.47 -12.92
N ASN A 38 -5.60 -2.78 -12.94
CA ASN A 38 -6.17 -3.57 -11.84
C ASN A 38 -7.49 -3.02 -11.28
N ASN A 39 -8.38 -2.51 -12.14
CA ASN A 39 -9.66 -1.86 -11.78
C ASN A 39 -9.51 -0.53 -11.01
N GLY A 40 -8.38 0.16 -11.15
CA GLY A 40 -8.23 1.53 -10.66
C GLY A 40 -9.12 2.52 -11.41
N VAL A 41 -9.54 3.59 -10.72
CA VAL A 41 -10.42 4.62 -11.28
C VAL A 41 -9.65 5.93 -11.38
N CYS A 42 -9.64 6.56 -12.56
CA CYS A 42 -9.04 7.88 -12.69
C CYS A 42 -9.97 8.96 -12.09
N ARG A 43 -9.41 9.82 -11.23
CA ARG A 43 -10.06 11.02 -10.70
C ARG A 43 -9.07 12.17 -10.69
N ASP A 44 -9.45 13.30 -11.26
CA ASP A 44 -8.64 14.53 -11.28
C ASP A 44 -7.21 14.29 -11.84
N GLY A 45 -7.08 13.44 -12.86
CA GLY A 45 -5.80 13.12 -13.48
C GLY A 45 -4.90 12.20 -12.67
N ARG A 46 -5.44 11.48 -11.69
CA ARG A 46 -4.69 10.51 -10.87
C ARG A 46 -5.49 9.23 -10.69
N CYS A 47 -4.82 8.09 -10.76
CA CYS A 47 -5.45 6.81 -10.47
C CYS A 47 -5.71 6.65 -8.98
N LYS A 48 -6.94 6.29 -8.63
CA LYS A 48 -7.32 5.77 -7.32
C LYS A 48 -7.20 4.25 -7.37
N CYS A 49 -6.20 3.74 -6.68
CA CYS A 49 -5.88 2.31 -6.69
C CYS A 49 -6.79 1.52 -5.74
N PRO A 50 -7.19 0.30 -6.14
CA PRO A 50 -7.85 -0.62 -5.24
C PRO A 50 -6.87 -1.13 -4.18
N VAL A 51 -7.42 -1.77 -3.15
CA VAL A 51 -6.64 -2.33 -2.04
C VAL A 51 -5.57 -3.29 -2.57
N GLY A 52 -4.34 -3.11 -2.10
CA GLY A 52 -3.18 -3.91 -2.47
C GLY A 52 -2.51 -3.57 -3.78
N PHE A 53 -2.93 -2.51 -4.46
CA PHE A 53 -2.22 -1.96 -5.61
C PHE A 53 -1.70 -0.55 -5.33
N GLU A 54 -0.53 -0.25 -5.86
CA GLU A 54 0.11 1.05 -5.74
C GLU A 54 0.77 1.46 -7.06
N GLY A 55 1.42 2.63 -7.04
CA GLY A 55 2.01 3.25 -8.23
C GLY A 55 1.07 4.24 -8.93
N PRO A 56 1.60 5.04 -9.87
CA PRO A 56 0.82 6.08 -10.57
C PRO A 56 -0.33 5.51 -11.41
N TYR A 57 -0.22 4.25 -11.83
CA TYR A 57 -1.19 3.56 -12.67
C TYR A 57 -1.79 2.32 -12.00
N CYS A 58 -1.56 2.09 -10.70
CA CYS A 58 -2.07 0.93 -9.96
C CYS A 58 -1.64 -0.41 -10.56
N ASP A 59 -0.46 -0.46 -11.17
CA ASP A 59 0.12 -1.62 -11.84
C ASP A 59 1.00 -2.47 -10.92
N THR A 60 1.46 -1.89 -9.81
CA THR A 60 2.36 -2.54 -8.86
C THR A 60 1.56 -3.17 -7.73
N LYS A 61 1.84 -4.43 -7.39
CA LYS A 61 1.25 -5.08 -6.22
C LYS A 61 2.00 -4.64 -4.98
N MET A 62 1.27 -4.23 -3.96
CA MET A 62 1.85 -3.63 -2.75
C MET A 62 2.76 -4.59 -1.99
N TYR A 63 2.52 -5.90 -2.06
CA TYR A 63 3.40 -6.88 -1.42
C TYR A 63 4.83 -6.89 -2.01
N GLU A 64 5.05 -6.42 -3.24
CA GLU A 64 6.30 -6.67 -3.99
C GLU A 64 7.54 -6.12 -3.28
N LYS A 65 7.43 -4.94 -2.65
CA LYS A 65 8.54 -4.35 -1.89
C LYS A 65 8.96 -5.18 -0.67
N PHE A 66 8.04 -5.97 -0.11
CA PHE A 66 8.29 -6.82 1.05
C PHE A 66 8.92 -8.16 0.69
N ILE A 67 8.73 -8.64 -0.54
CA ILE A 67 9.19 -9.98 -0.96
C ILE A 67 10.71 -10.07 -0.92
N GLY A 68 11.22 -11.15 -0.32
CA GLY A 68 12.64 -11.46 -0.28
C GLY A 68 13.08 -12.10 1.02
N THR A 69 14.39 -12.26 1.14
CA THR A 69 15.06 -12.77 2.33
C THR A 69 15.53 -11.60 3.20
N TRP A 70 15.32 -11.68 4.49
CA TRP A 70 15.63 -10.65 5.47
C TRP A 70 16.49 -11.26 6.58
N GLN A 71 17.70 -10.74 6.75
CA GLN A 71 18.64 -11.22 7.76
C GLN A 71 18.72 -10.23 8.90
N GLY A 72 18.59 -10.73 10.13
CA GLY A 72 18.68 -9.88 11.31
C GLY A 72 18.48 -10.64 12.61
N THR A 73 17.99 -9.94 13.62
CA THR A 73 17.87 -10.48 14.98
C THR A 73 16.43 -10.49 15.45
N TYR A 74 16.04 -11.56 16.14
CA TYR A 74 14.75 -11.72 16.79
C TYR A 74 14.93 -11.84 18.29
N ARG A 75 14.27 -11.00 19.07
CA ARG A 75 14.38 -11.01 20.54
C ARG A 75 13.00 -10.98 21.17
N CYS A 76 12.80 -11.75 22.23
CA CYS A 76 11.55 -11.77 23.00
C CYS A 76 11.82 -11.40 24.45
N ASN A 77 10.96 -10.60 25.07
CA ASN A 77 10.99 -10.26 26.50
C ASN A 77 12.36 -9.74 27.01
N GLY A 78 13.14 -9.07 26.16
CA GLY A 78 14.47 -8.57 26.51
C GLY A 78 15.56 -9.63 26.61
N ALA A 79 15.30 -10.88 26.17
CA ALA A 79 16.30 -11.92 26.06
C ALA A 79 17.40 -11.56 25.04
N VAL A 80 18.47 -12.35 25.04
CA VAL A 80 19.55 -12.26 24.04
C VAL A 80 18.93 -12.38 22.64
N PRO A 81 19.27 -11.50 21.69
CA PRO A 81 18.76 -11.59 20.33
C PRO A 81 19.28 -12.84 19.61
N ASP A 82 18.38 -13.59 18.99
CA ASP A 82 18.71 -14.71 18.13
C ASP A 82 18.85 -14.25 16.67
N ASP A 83 19.89 -14.70 15.98
CA ASP A 83 20.00 -14.49 14.54
C ASP A 83 18.91 -15.27 13.79
N ARG A 84 18.31 -14.61 12.80
CA ARG A 84 17.23 -15.13 11.97
C ARG A 84 17.39 -14.71 10.52
N MET A 85 16.97 -15.62 9.65
CA MET A 85 16.81 -15.41 8.21
C MET A 85 15.35 -15.63 7.84
N VAL A 86 14.61 -14.53 7.80
CA VAL A 86 13.18 -14.50 7.54
C VAL A 86 12.94 -14.44 6.03
N ILE A 87 11.98 -15.22 5.55
CA ILE A 87 11.58 -15.18 4.14
C ILE A 87 10.18 -14.61 4.08
N ILE A 88 9.98 -13.59 3.25
CA ILE A 88 8.67 -13.02 2.96
C ILE A 88 8.28 -13.41 1.55
N ALA A 89 7.18 -14.14 1.42
CA ALA A 89 6.62 -14.60 0.16
C ALA A 89 5.26 -13.95 -0.13
N PRO A 90 4.84 -13.87 -1.42
CA PRO A 90 3.53 -13.35 -1.78
C PRO A 90 2.40 -14.21 -1.20
N GLY A 91 1.35 -13.55 -0.71
CA GLY A 91 0.07 -14.18 -0.40
C GLY A 91 -0.86 -14.22 -1.61
N VAL A 92 -2.12 -14.62 -1.38
CA VAL A 92 -3.14 -14.75 -2.43
C VAL A 92 -3.59 -13.38 -2.98
N GLN A 93 -3.68 -12.37 -2.11
CA GLN A 93 -4.12 -11.02 -2.46
C GLN A 93 -2.91 -10.10 -2.69
N ALA A 94 -3.12 -9.00 -3.43
CA ALA A 94 -2.06 -8.05 -3.78
C ALA A 94 -1.48 -7.28 -2.56
N ASN A 95 -2.19 -7.30 -1.43
CA ASN A 95 -1.73 -6.81 -0.12
C ASN A 95 -1.44 -7.93 0.89
N ALA A 96 -1.39 -9.20 0.51
CA ALA A 96 -1.14 -10.31 1.42
C ALA A 96 0.31 -10.80 1.28
N ILE A 97 0.92 -11.15 2.42
CA ILE A 97 2.24 -11.77 2.49
C ILE A 97 2.24 -12.94 3.47
N SER A 98 3.19 -13.85 3.29
CA SER A 98 3.47 -14.95 4.21
C SER A 98 4.90 -14.82 4.73
N LEU A 99 5.04 -14.87 6.04
CA LEU A 99 6.29 -14.71 6.79
C LEU A 99 6.77 -16.08 7.28
N TYR A 100 7.95 -16.51 6.85
CA TYR A 100 8.56 -17.78 7.24
C TYR A 100 9.80 -17.54 8.12
N ASN A 101 10.13 -18.53 8.96
CA ASN A 101 11.35 -18.54 9.80
C ASN A 101 11.48 -17.35 10.78
N ILE A 102 10.37 -16.74 11.19
CA ILE A 102 10.38 -15.73 12.26
C ILE A 102 10.66 -16.38 13.62
N PHE A 103 10.21 -17.62 13.81
CA PHE A 103 10.33 -18.42 15.04
C PHE A 103 10.86 -19.82 14.70
N THR A 104 11.07 -20.65 15.71
CA THR A 104 11.67 -21.98 15.60
C THR A 104 10.77 -23.05 14.96
N GLN A 105 9.68 -22.66 14.30
CA GLN A 105 8.77 -23.57 13.61
C GLN A 105 8.75 -23.27 12.11
N ASN A 106 8.37 -24.26 11.31
CA ASN A 106 8.39 -24.19 9.84
C ASN A 106 7.14 -23.54 9.22
N ASP A 107 6.11 -23.25 10.03
CA ASP A 107 4.83 -22.72 9.55
C ASP A 107 4.88 -21.21 9.32
N ALA A 108 4.12 -20.75 8.32
CA ALA A 108 4.09 -19.34 7.94
C ALA A 108 3.07 -18.55 8.76
N ILE A 109 3.44 -17.33 9.17
CA ILE A 109 2.48 -16.32 9.63
C ILE A 109 1.94 -15.57 8.41
N SER A 110 0.61 -15.47 8.31
CA SER A 110 -0.05 -14.62 7.32
C SER A 110 -0.11 -13.17 7.80
N ALA A 111 0.19 -12.21 6.93
CA ALA A 111 0.09 -10.79 7.22
C ALA A 111 -0.46 -10.02 6.02
N THR A 112 -0.96 -8.81 6.27
CA THR A 112 -1.37 -7.85 5.25
C THR A 112 -0.48 -6.62 5.26
N VAL A 113 -0.41 -5.92 4.13
CA VAL A 113 0.39 -4.70 3.96
C VAL A 113 -0.48 -3.52 3.52
N ASP A 114 -0.13 -2.33 4.00
CA ASP A 114 -0.76 -1.07 3.60
C ASP A 114 0.30 0.04 3.58
N GLY A 115 0.65 0.51 2.38
CA GLY A 115 1.83 1.33 2.18
C GLY A 115 3.05 0.59 2.74
N ASP A 116 3.78 1.21 3.64
CA ASP A 116 5.00 0.63 4.23
C ASP A 116 4.73 -0.15 5.53
N LYS A 117 3.47 -0.28 5.93
CA LYS A 117 3.06 -0.95 7.17
C LYS A 117 2.72 -2.41 6.92
N ILE A 118 3.02 -3.24 7.91
CA ILE A 118 2.67 -4.67 7.97
C ILE A 118 1.72 -4.86 9.14
N SER A 119 0.66 -5.64 8.96
CA SER A 119 -0.31 -6.01 10.00
C SER A 119 -0.46 -7.52 10.06
N ILE A 120 -0.18 -8.09 11.22
CA ILE A 120 -0.37 -9.51 11.52
C ILE A 120 -1.65 -9.61 12.34
N ALA A 121 -2.74 -9.98 11.69
CA ALA A 121 -4.00 -10.28 12.37
C ALA A 121 -3.81 -11.49 13.31
N GLU A 122 -4.62 -11.51 14.37
CA GLU A 122 -4.61 -12.63 15.32
C GLU A 122 -4.87 -13.95 14.60
N GLN A 123 -3.93 -14.89 14.74
CA GLN A 123 -4.02 -16.22 14.18
C GLN A 123 -3.35 -17.21 15.11
N THR A 124 -3.79 -18.46 15.06
CA THR A 124 -3.17 -19.55 15.84
C THR A 124 -2.41 -20.46 14.89
N ILE A 125 -1.13 -20.65 15.19
CA ILE A 125 -0.28 -21.63 14.51
C ILE A 125 0.14 -22.65 15.56
N ASN A 126 -0.19 -23.91 15.33
CA ASN A 126 -0.07 -24.97 16.33
C ASN A 126 -0.77 -24.57 17.64
N ASN A 127 -0.02 -24.38 18.73
CA ASN A 127 -0.56 -24.01 20.03
C ASN A 127 -0.27 -22.55 20.43
N THR A 128 0.23 -21.73 19.52
CA THR A 128 0.62 -20.35 19.83
C THR A 128 -0.23 -19.38 19.01
N VAL A 129 -0.82 -18.40 19.70
CA VAL A 129 -1.53 -17.27 19.10
C VAL A 129 -0.51 -16.18 18.76
N TYR A 130 -0.53 -15.70 17.54
CA TYR A 130 0.33 -14.65 17.02
C TYR A 130 -0.51 -13.46 16.57
N LYS A 131 -0.07 -12.26 16.90
CA LYS A 131 -0.57 -11.01 16.33
C LYS A 131 0.55 -9.97 16.35
N GLY A 132 0.37 -8.88 15.63
CA GLY A 132 1.39 -7.82 15.66
C GLY A 132 1.31 -6.87 14.49
N ASN A 133 2.35 -6.08 14.36
CA ASN A 133 2.46 -5.07 13.34
C ASN A 133 3.93 -4.82 13.02
N GLY A 134 4.19 -4.10 11.94
CA GLY A 134 5.55 -3.77 11.55
C GLY A 134 5.57 -2.74 10.44
N TYR A 135 6.76 -2.46 9.95
CA TYR A 135 6.95 -1.58 8.82
C TYR A 135 8.28 -1.88 8.12
N VAL A 136 8.39 -1.42 6.89
CA VAL A 136 9.63 -1.38 6.11
C VAL A 136 10.06 0.08 5.92
N GLU A 137 11.36 0.33 6.06
CA GLU A 137 11.99 1.61 5.73
C GLU A 137 13.18 1.33 4.82
N GLY A 138 12.99 1.49 3.51
CA GLY A 138 14.00 1.13 2.50
C GLY A 138 14.30 -0.36 2.51
N ILE A 139 15.51 -0.72 2.94
CA ILE A 139 15.97 -2.13 3.06
C ILE A 139 15.86 -2.66 4.49
N TYR A 140 15.33 -1.89 5.44
CA TYR A 140 15.17 -2.30 6.83
C TYR A 140 13.73 -2.71 7.11
N ILE A 141 13.54 -3.80 7.85
CA ILE A 141 12.24 -4.25 8.34
C ILE A 141 12.26 -4.33 9.86
N THR A 142 11.19 -3.83 10.47
CA THR A 142 10.92 -3.99 11.90
C THR A 142 9.56 -4.64 12.07
N LEU A 143 9.51 -5.77 12.79
CA LEU A 143 8.26 -6.42 13.20
C LEU A 143 8.15 -6.46 14.72
N PHE A 144 6.98 -6.13 15.23
CA PHE A 144 6.57 -6.33 16.61
C PHE A 144 5.56 -7.47 16.63
N VAL A 145 5.89 -8.57 17.30
CA VAL A 145 5.08 -9.79 17.34
C VAL A 145 4.75 -10.13 18.78
N GLU A 146 3.46 -10.19 19.08
CA GLU A 146 2.94 -10.73 20.34
C GLU A 146 2.65 -12.21 20.14
N GLN A 147 3.09 -13.03 21.09
CA GLN A 147 2.88 -14.47 21.12
C GLN A 147 2.19 -14.86 22.43
N LYS A 148 1.21 -15.76 22.34
CA LYS A 148 0.60 -16.39 23.51
C LYS A 148 0.55 -17.90 23.31
N ASP A 149 1.25 -18.63 24.16
CA ASP A 149 1.15 -20.09 24.20
C ASP A 149 -0.17 -20.49 24.88
N ASN A 150 -1.04 -21.21 24.16
CA ASN A 150 -2.34 -21.65 24.66
C ASN A 150 -2.27 -22.78 25.69
N MET A 151 -1.16 -23.53 25.75
CA MET A 151 -0.97 -24.57 26.76
C MET A 151 -0.52 -23.99 28.10
N THR A 152 0.46 -23.09 28.06
CA THR A 152 1.08 -22.53 29.28
C THR A 152 0.45 -21.21 29.71
N GLY A 153 -0.26 -20.52 28.81
CA GLY A 153 -0.77 -19.17 29.03
C GLY A 153 0.34 -18.10 29.00
N ASN A 154 1.57 -18.46 28.65
CA ASN A 154 2.70 -17.54 28.63
C ASN A 154 2.60 -16.55 27.47
N TYR A 155 2.84 -15.28 27.78
CA TYR A 155 2.88 -14.20 26.80
C TYR A 155 4.32 -13.78 26.53
N SER A 156 4.63 -13.53 25.26
CA SER A 156 5.92 -12.99 24.84
C SER A 156 5.75 -11.85 23.86
N ASN A 157 6.48 -10.77 24.10
CA ASN A 157 6.57 -9.63 23.20
C ASN A 157 7.92 -9.66 22.50
N CYS A 158 7.89 -9.79 21.18
CA CYS A 158 9.08 -10.02 20.38
C CYS A 158 9.27 -8.93 19.34
N VAL A 159 10.53 -8.65 19.02
CA VAL A 159 10.92 -7.69 17.99
C VAL A 159 11.88 -8.35 17.02
N LEU A 160 11.54 -8.30 15.74
CA LEU A 160 12.46 -8.59 14.63
C LEU A 160 13.00 -7.27 14.09
N ASN A 161 14.32 -7.14 14.03
CA ASN A 161 14.98 -6.10 13.26
C ASN A 161 15.85 -6.79 12.21
N ALA A 162 15.58 -6.58 10.93
CA ALA A 162 16.31 -7.24 9.85
C ALA A 162 16.56 -6.31 8.65
N THR A 163 17.52 -6.70 7.83
CA THR A 163 17.87 -6.01 6.58
C THR A 163 17.62 -6.95 5.41
N LYS A 164 17.06 -6.41 4.32
CA LYS A 164 16.82 -7.17 3.10
C LYS A 164 18.16 -7.65 2.54
N PHE A 165 18.27 -8.95 2.34
CA PHE A 165 19.43 -9.54 1.69
C PHE A 165 19.41 -9.14 0.21
N VAL A 166 20.44 -8.41 -0.22
CA VAL A 166 20.66 -8.03 -1.61
C VAL A 166 21.85 -8.84 -2.10
N GLN A 167 21.60 -9.77 -3.02
CA GLN A 167 22.69 -10.50 -3.66
C GLN A 167 23.41 -9.53 -4.61
N HIS A 168 24.65 -9.19 -4.29
CA HIS A 168 25.54 -8.43 -5.17
C HIS A 168 26.11 -9.31 -6.28
#